data_AF-A0A9E0WFS4-F1
#
_entry.id   AF-A0A9E0WFS4-F1
#
_cell.length_a   1.000
_cell.length_b   1.000
_cell.length_c   1.000
_cell.angle_alpha   90.00
_cell.angle_beta   90.00
_cell.angle_gamma   90.00
#
_symmetry.space_group_name_H-M   'P 1'
#
loop_
_entity.id
_entity.type
_entity.pdbx_description
1 polymer ?
#
loop_
_entity_poly.entity_id
_entity_poly.type
_entity_poly.pdbx_seq_one_letter_code
_entity_poly.pdbx_strand_id
1 'polypeptide(L)'
;MPLGEALSDACAQVGLVQAGQTRLLGNEEKWAAVELSVSLGETGLASARDQMQTLLGSDMDLALVPSASRRKKLLISDMDSTIIQQECLDELADYAGLKTEIAAITARAMAGELDFEGALIERVSMLKGLNLQALADCYRERITLMPGAETLTATMAAHGAHCLLVSGGFTYFTSRVADTAGFHDH
;
A
#
# COMPACT_ATOMS: atom_id res chain seq x y z
N MET A 1 -5.56 -26.34 -9.17
CA MET A 1 -6.06 -25.97 -10.51
C MET A 1 -5.12 -24.92 -11.07
N PRO A 2 -4.70 -24.98 -12.35
CA PRO A 2 -3.94 -23.90 -12.96
C PRO A 2 -4.73 -22.60 -12.87
N LEU A 3 -4.06 -21.48 -12.55
CA LEU A 3 -4.68 -20.15 -12.37
C LEU A 3 -5.64 -19.77 -13.51
N GLY A 4 -5.30 -20.14 -14.75
CA GLY A 4 -6.11 -19.84 -15.93
C GLY A 4 -7.46 -20.58 -15.97
N GLU A 5 -7.50 -21.85 -15.56
CA GLU A 5 -8.75 -22.62 -15.51
C GLU A 5 -9.68 -22.08 -14.41
N ALA A 6 -9.12 -21.83 -13.22
CA ALA A 6 -9.88 -21.27 -12.09
C ALA A 6 -10.51 -19.91 -12.42
N LEU A 7 -9.75 -19.03 -13.09
CA LEU A 7 -10.23 -17.72 -13.49
C LEU A 7 -11.33 -17.81 -14.57
N SER A 8 -11.14 -18.67 -15.56
CA SER A 8 -12.13 -18.87 -16.64
C SER A 8 -13.44 -19.44 -16.09
N ASP A 9 -13.37 -20.45 -15.22
CA ASP A 9 -14.54 -21.06 -14.59
C ASP A 9 -15.27 -20.07 -13.69
N ALA A 10 -14.54 -19.27 -12.90
CA ALA A 10 -15.12 -18.23 -12.07
C ALA A 10 -15.83 -17.16 -12.91
N CYS A 11 -15.19 -16.68 -14.00
CA CYS A 11 -15.83 -15.74 -14.92
C CYS A 11 -17.13 -16.29 -15.50
N ALA A 12 -17.14 -17.55 -15.95
CA ALA A 12 -18.34 -18.19 -16.50
C ALA A 12 -19.48 -18.26 -15.47
N GLN A 13 -19.20 -18.61 -14.22
CA GLN A 13 -20.20 -18.69 -13.15
C GLN A 13 -20.82 -17.32 -12.81
N VAL A 14 -20.04 -16.25 -12.89
CA VAL A 14 -20.49 -14.87 -12.59
C VAL A 14 -21.17 -14.21 -13.81
N GLY A 15 -21.12 -14.86 -14.98
CA GLY A 15 -21.62 -14.31 -16.24
C GLY A 15 -20.70 -13.23 -16.84
N LEU A 16 -19.41 -13.27 -16.51
CA LEU A 16 -18.38 -12.43 -17.13
C LEU A 16 -17.88 -13.10 -18.42
N VAL A 17 -17.93 -12.35 -19.51
CA VAL A 17 -17.43 -12.83 -20.81
C VAL A 17 -16.04 -12.26 -21.06
N GLN A 18 -15.06 -13.11 -21.30
CA GLN A 18 -13.72 -12.66 -21.67
C GLN A 18 -13.78 -11.86 -22.99
N ALA A 19 -13.30 -10.62 -22.94
CA ALA A 19 -13.37 -9.65 -24.03
C ALA A 19 -12.01 -9.34 -24.66
N GLY A 20 -10.93 -10.01 -24.22
CA GLY A 20 -9.57 -9.78 -24.73
C GLY A 20 -8.57 -10.82 -24.25
N GLN A 21 -7.31 -10.65 -24.65
CA GLN A 21 -6.22 -11.54 -24.22
C GLN A 21 -5.87 -11.33 -22.75
N THR A 22 -5.56 -12.42 -22.06
CA THR A 22 -4.96 -12.37 -20.72
C THR A 22 -3.52 -11.87 -20.85
N ARG A 23 -3.17 -10.88 -20.02
CA ARG A 23 -1.81 -10.33 -19.98
C ARG A 23 -1.17 -10.66 -18.65
N LEU A 24 0.07 -11.14 -18.69
CA LEU A 24 0.91 -11.27 -17.51
C LEU A 24 1.47 -9.89 -17.15
N LEU A 25 1.18 -9.41 -15.94
CA LEU A 25 1.66 -8.12 -15.43
C LEU A 25 2.95 -8.28 -14.63
N GLY A 26 3.14 -9.42 -13.99
CA GLY A 26 4.32 -9.76 -13.19
C GLY A 26 4.32 -11.24 -12.85
N ASN A 27 5.51 -11.81 -12.68
CA ASN A 27 5.70 -13.21 -12.33
C ASN A 27 6.95 -13.34 -11.48
N GLU A 28 6.75 -13.31 -10.17
CA GLU A 28 7.78 -13.50 -9.15
C GLU A 28 7.70 -14.92 -8.58
N GLU A 29 8.72 -15.36 -7.85
CA GLU A 29 8.76 -16.73 -7.29
C GLU A 29 7.55 -17.09 -6.42
N LYS A 30 6.92 -16.09 -5.78
CA LYS A 30 5.82 -16.28 -4.82
C LYS A 30 4.45 -15.88 -5.34
N TRP A 31 4.36 -15.06 -6.38
CA TRP A 31 3.10 -14.52 -6.86
C TRP A 31 3.16 -14.19 -8.35
N ALA A 32 2.01 -14.29 -9.00
CA ALA A 32 1.82 -13.86 -10.38
C ALA A 32 0.64 -12.89 -10.44
N ALA A 33 0.78 -11.85 -11.25
CA ALA A 33 -0.26 -10.86 -11.49
C ALA A 33 -0.71 -10.95 -12.94
N VAL A 34 -2.03 -11.05 -13.16
CA VAL A 34 -2.62 -11.14 -14.49
C VAL A 34 -3.71 -10.08 -14.69
N GLU A 35 -3.83 -9.58 -15.91
CA GLU A 35 -4.90 -8.69 -16.35
C GLU A 35 -5.79 -9.45 -17.33
N LEU A 36 -7.09 -9.49 -17.05
CA LEU A 36 -8.11 -10.02 -17.94
C LEU A 36 -9.13 -8.93 -18.26
N SER A 37 -9.37 -8.70 -19.56
CA SER A 37 -10.47 -7.85 -19.99
C SER A 37 -11.75 -8.67 -20.05
N VAL A 38 -12.80 -8.23 -19.36
CA VAL A 38 -14.10 -8.89 -19.32
C VAL A 38 -15.22 -7.90 -19.65
N SER A 39 -16.30 -8.40 -20.22
CA SER A 39 -17.57 -7.70 -20.36
C SER A 39 -18.49 -8.12 -19.22
N LEU A 40 -19.02 -7.12 -18.51
CA LEU A 40 -20.12 -7.32 -17.58
C LEU A 40 -21.37 -7.63 -18.42
N GLY A 41 -21.99 -8.79 -18.19
CA GLY A 41 -23.32 -9.10 -18.73
C GLY A 41 -24.39 -8.27 -18.01
N GLU A 42 -25.43 -8.94 -17.50
CA GLU A 42 -26.46 -8.27 -16.70
C GLU A 42 -25.99 -7.99 -15.25
N THR A 43 -24.93 -8.65 -14.80
CA THR A 43 -24.37 -8.51 -13.45
C THR A 43 -23.69 -7.15 -13.27
N GLY A 44 -24.09 -6.39 -12.25
CA GLY A 44 -23.43 -5.15 -11.88
C GLY A 44 -22.00 -5.36 -11.35
N LEU A 45 -21.11 -4.37 -11.55
CA LEU A 45 -19.69 -4.43 -11.21
C LEU A 45 -19.40 -4.90 -9.77
N ALA A 46 -20.08 -4.32 -8.78
CA ALA A 46 -19.87 -4.66 -7.36
C ALA A 46 -20.26 -6.11 -7.06
N SER A 47 -21.43 -6.54 -7.53
CA SER A 47 -21.89 -7.93 -7.35
C SER A 47 -20.97 -8.92 -8.07
N ALA A 48 -20.51 -8.59 -9.28
CA ALA A 48 -19.55 -9.42 -10.00
C ALA A 48 -18.23 -9.55 -9.23
N ARG A 49 -17.72 -8.46 -8.67
CA ARG A 49 -16.51 -8.47 -7.83
C ARG A 49 -16.69 -9.38 -6.61
N ASP A 50 -17.79 -9.24 -5.87
CA ASP A 50 -18.00 -9.99 -4.63
C ASP A 50 -18.18 -11.50 -4.90
N GLN A 51 -18.91 -11.85 -5.96
CA GLN A 51 -19.04 -13.24 -6.40
C GLN A 51 -17.70 -13.84 -6.86
N MET A 52 -16.93 -13.09 -7.65
CA MET A 52 -15.59 -13.52 -8.06
C MET A 52 -14.67 -13.73 -6.85
N GLN A 53 -14.65 -12.81 -5.87
CA GLN A 53 -13.85 -12.97 -4.66
C GLN A 53 -14.28 -14.21 -3.86
N THR A 54 -15.60 -14.48 -3.77
CA THR A 54 -16.12 -15.67 -3.10
C THR A 54 -15.66 -16.96 -3.77
N LEU A 55 -15.65 -17.01 -5.11
CA LEU A 55 -15.24 -18.18 -5.88
C LEU A 55 -13.73 -18.41 -5.86
N LEU A 56 -12.93 -17.34 -5.91
CA LEU A 56 -11.47 -17.42 -5.92
C LEU A 56 -10.88 -17.60 -4.52
N GLY A 57 -11.66 -17.33 -3.46
CA GLY A 57 -11.23 -17.49 -2.07
C GLY A 57 -10.25 -16.41 -1.61
N SER A 58 -9.45 -16.73 -0.59
CA SER A 58 -8.50 -15.80 0.04
C SER A 58 -7.07 -15.90 -0.51
N ASP A 59 -6.80 -16.87 -1.39
CA ASP A 59 -5.45 -17.09 -1.94
C ASP A 59 -5.12 -16.11 -3.08
N MET A 60 -6.08 -15.27 -3.47
CA MET A 60 -5.95 -14.30 -4.56
C MET A 60 -6.60 -12.96 -4.22
N ASP A 61 -5.88 -11.89 -4.51
CA ASP A 61 -6.42 -10.53 -4.52
C ASP A 61 -7.08 -10.25 -5.88
N LEU A 62 -8.30 -9.69 -5.85
CA LEU A 62 -9.06 -9.33 -7.05
C LEU A 62 -9.38 -7.84 -7.10
N ALA A 63 -8.97 -7.19 -8.20
CA ALA A 63 -9.42 -5.86 -8.56
C ALA A 63 -10.24 -5.90 -9.85
N LEU A 64 -11.57 -5.73 -9.73
CA LEU A 64 -12.46 -5.56 -10.87
C LEU A 64 -12.78 -4.07 -11.05
N VAL A 65 -12.26 -3.48 -12.13
CA VAL A 65 -12.36 -2.04 -12.40
C VAL A 65 -12.93 -1.77 -13.79
N PRO A 66 -13.66 -0.66 -13.99
CA PRO A 66 -14.03 -0.22 -15.34
C PRO A 66 -12.79 0.03 -16.20
N SER A 67 -12.88 -0.32 -17.49
CA SER A 67 -11.81 -0.05 -18.46
C SER A 67 -11.64 1.45 -18.71
N ALA A 68 -12.74 2.20 -18.69
CA ALA A 68 -12.75 3.65 -18.78
C ALA A 68 -12.02 4.28 -17.58
N SER A 69 -11.13 5.23 -17.84
CA SER A 69 -10.39 5.97 -16.80
C SER A 69 -9.60 5.09 -15.80
N ARG A 70 -9.21 3.88 -16.22
CA ARG A 70 -8.39 2.96 -15.42
C ARG A 70 -6.96 3.48 -15.20
N ARG A 71 -6.43 4.26 -16.15
CA ARG A 71 -5.14 4.95 -16.02
C ARG A 71 -5.36 6.21 -15.20
N LYS A 72 -4.80 6.24 -13.99
CA LYS A 72 -4.89 7.37 -13.08
C LYS A 72 -3.80 8.39 -13.38
N LYS A 73 -4.08 9.65 -13.05
CA LYS A 73 -3.17 10.79 -13.24
C LYS A 73 -2.55 11.30 -11.93
N LEU A 74 -2.97 10.73 -10.80
CA LEU A 74 -2.50 11.07 -9.48
C LEU A 74 -2.41 9.79 -8.65
N LEU A 75 -1.25 9.56 -8.02
CA LEU A 75 -1.02 8.61 -6.95
C LEU A 75 -0.82 9.41 -5.67
N ILE A 76 -1.64 9.12 -4.66
CA ILE A 76 -1.41 9.59 -3.28
C ILE A 76 -1.19 8.32 -2.46
N SER A 77 -0.10 8.27 -1.71
CA SER A 77 0.22 7.11 -0.86
C SER A 77 0.50 7.58 0.56
N ASP A 78 0.12 6.75 1.53
CA ASP A 78 0.70 6.80 2.87
C ASP A 78 2.18 6.37 2.81
N MET A 79 2.94 6.69 3.85
CA MET A 79 4.35 6.32 4.00
C MET A 79 4.54 5.07 4.86
N ASP A 80 4.19 5.16 6.15
CA ASP A 80 4.43 4.12 7.14
C ASP A 80 3.59 2.87 6.80
N SER A 81 4.18 1.69 6.97
CA SER A 81 3.56 0.39 6.60
C SER A 81 2.98 0.30 5.18
N THR A 82 3.37 1.21 4.26
CA THR A 82 2.84 1.31 2.90
C THR A 82 3.98 1.43 1.88
N ILE A 83 4.73 2.54 1.90
CA ILE A 83 5.90 2.76 1.04
C ILE A 83 7.18 2.31 1.72
N ILE A 84 7.20 2.31 3.05
CA ILE A 84 8.23 1.66 3.87
C ILE A 84 7.61 0.53 4.68
N GLN A 85 8.45 -0.41 5.12
CA GLN A 85 8.00 -1.57 5.91
C GLN A 85 7.84 -1.26 7.40
N GLN A 86 8.26 -0.09 7.86
CA GLN A 86 8.33 0.30 9.27
C GLN A 86 7.27 1.34 9.64
N GLU A 87 7.06 1.49 10.94
CA GLU A 87 6.41 2.63 11.59
C GLU A 87 7.50 3.57 12.14
N CYS A 88 7.75 4.71 11.49
CA CYS A 88 8.91 5.57 11.79
C CYS A 88 8.95 6.03 13.27
N LEU A 89 7.79 6.32 13.86
CA LEU A 89 7.71 6.79 15.23
C LEU A 89 8.09 5.70 16.24
N ASP A 90 7.66 4.47 16.00
CA ASP A 90 7.97 3.31 16.85
C ASP A 90 9.46 2.92 16.74
N GLU A 91 10.05 3.08 15.55
CA GLU A 91 11.49 2.86 15.37
C GLU A 91 12.34 3.93 16.05
N LEU A 92 11.90 5.20 16.05
CA LEU A 92 12.54 6.27 16.83
C LEU A 92 12.40 6.07 18.34
N ALA A 93 11.24 5.60 18.80
CA ALA A 93 10.97 5.32 20.19
C ALA A 93 11.99 4.32 20.79
N ASP A 94 12.47 3.39 19.99
CA ASP A 94 13.47 2.41 20.42
C ASP A 94 14.82 3.06 20.75
N TYR A 95 15.25 4.08 20.02
CA TYR A 95 16.46 4.86 20.35
C TYR A 95 16.30 5.63 21.68
N ALA A 96 15.06 5.89 22.12
CA ALA A 96 14.75 6.46 23.42
C ALA A 96 14.52 5.40 24.51
N GLY A 97 14.51 4.10 24.16
CA GLY A 97 14.16 3.02 25.08
C GLY A 97 12.67 2.96 25.44
N LEU A 98 11.80 3.53 24.61
CA LEU A 98 10.35 3.72 24.86
C LEU A 98 9.47 2.99 23.84
N LYS A 99 10.02 2.01 23.11
CA LYS A 99 9.32 1.31 22.02
C LYS A 99 8.01 0.68 22.49
N THR A 100 8.03 0.03 23.65
CA THR A 100 6.85 -0.68 24.19
C THR A 100 5.73 0.29 24.54
N GLU A 101 6.06 1.40 25.20
CA GLU A 101 5.11 2.39 25.66
C GLU A 101 4.49 3.15 24.48
N ILE A 102 5.30 3.55 23.50
CA ILE A 102 4.82 4.24 22.30
C ILE A 102 3.98 3.29 21.43
N ALA A 103 4.40 2.04 21.24
CA ALA A 103 3.62 1.05 20.49
C ALA A 103 2.25 0.77 21.14
N ALA A 104 2.16 0.77 22.47
CA ALA A 104 0.90 0.62 23.17
C ALA A 104 -0.07 1.79 22.92
N ILE A 105 0.45 3.03 22.85
CA ILE A 105 -0.35 4.20 22.48
C ILE A 105 -0.77 4.11 21.00
N THR A 106 0.14 3.71 20.10
CA THR A 106 -0.15 3.50 18.66
C THR A 106 -1.28 2.49 18.48
N ALA A 107 -1.22 1.34 19.15
CA ALA A 107 -2.26 0.31 19.07
C ALA A 107 -3.64 0.81 19.52
N ARG A 108 -3.70 1.58 20.62
CA ARG A 108 -4.94 2.18 21.13
C ARG A 108 -5.52 3.23 20.16
N ALA A 109 -4.66 4.04 19.54
CA ALA A 109 -5.08 5.00 18.53
C ALA A 109 -5.66 4.30 17.29
N MET A 110 -5.01 3.24 16.79
CA MET A 110 -5.50 2.45 15.66
C MET A 110 -6.80 1.69 15.98
N ALA A 111 -7.00 1.29 17.23
CA ALA A 111 -8.25 0.70 17.72
C ALA A 111 -9.40 1.73 17.87
N GLY A 112 -9.11 3.03 17.69
CA GLY A 112 -10.07 4.13 17.86
C GLY A 112 -10.35 4.49 19.33
N GLU A 113 -9.53 4.01 20.28
CA GLU A 113 -9.67 4.31 21.71
C GLU A 113 -9.09 5.68 22.09
N LEU A 114 -8.17 6.19 21.28
CA LEU A 114 -7.56 7.51 21.43
C LEU A 114 -7.76 8.29 20.13
N ASP A 115 -7.97 9.60 20.25
CA ASP A 115 -7.98 10.47 19.08
C ASP A 115 -6.55 10.55 18.49
N PHE A 116 -6.47 10.63 17.17
CA PHE A 116 -5.19 10.58 16.45
C PHE A 116 -4.25 11.71 16.87
N GLU A 117 -4.76 12.94 17.00
CA GLU A 117 -3.97 14.13 17.32
C GLU A 117 -3.39 14.04 18.74
N GLY A 118 -4.22 13.72 19.73
CA GLY A 118 -3.82 13.51 21.11
C GLY A 118 -2.81 12.38 21.25
N ALA A 119 -3.04 11.23 20.60
CA ALA A 119 -2.09 10.11 20.59
C ALA A 119 -0.76 10.50 19.94
N LEU A 120 -0.76 11.30 18.88
CA LEU A 120 0.47 11.78 18.25
C LEU A 120 1.24 12.74 19.17
N ILE A 121 0.55 13.73 19.78
CA ILE A 121 1.18 14.67 20.72
C ILE A 121 1.80 13.92 21.90
N GLU A 122 1.07 12.96 22.48
CA GLU A 122 1.55 12.15 23.60
C GLU A 122 2.83 11.41 23.22
N ARG A 123 2.81 10.60 22.14
CA ARG A 123 3.97 9.82 21.69
C ARG A 123 5.17 10.70 21.34
N VAL A 124 4.96 11.82 20.64
CA VAL A 124 6.05 12.73 20.27
C VAL A 124 6.64 13.41 21.52
N SER A 125 5.81 13.76 22.51
CA SER A 125 6.29 14.38 23.76
C SER A 125 7.23 13.47 24.55
N MET A 126 7.04 12.15 24.45
CA MET A 126 7.88 11.16 25.10
C MET A 126 9.29 11.09 24.52
N LEU A 127 9.49 11.57 23.28
CA LEU A 127 10.81 11.66 22.64
C LEU A 127 11.63 12.89 23.07
N LYS A 128 11.14 13.67 24.04
CA LYS A 128 11.82 14.88 24.52
C LYS A 128 13.23 14.57 25.02
N GLY A 129 14.22 15.21 24.42
CA GLY A 129 15.64 15.04 24.76
C GLY A 129 16.37 14.00 23.90
N LEU A 130 15.67 13.31 22.99
CA LEU A 130 16.31 12.46 22.01
C LEU A 130 17.22 13.29 21.09
N ASN A 131 18.44 12.81 20.87
CA ASN A 131 19.40 13.48 20.00
C ASN A 131 18.92 13.45 18.54
N LEU A 132 19.03 14.58 17.82
CA LEU A 132 18.69 14.65 16.39
C LEU A 132 19.45 13.64 15.53
N GLN A 133 20.64 13.20 15.96
CA GLN A 133 21.39 12.14 15.29
C GLN A 133 20.59 10.82 15.20
N ALA A 134 19.68 10.56 16.15
CA ALA A 134 18.80 9.40 16.12
C ALA A 134 17.89 9.36 14.87
N LEU A 135 17.50 10.51 14.31
CA LEU A 135 16.75 10.58 13.06
C LEU A 135 17.56 10.00 11.89
N ALA A 136 18.82 10.42 11.79
CA ALA A 136 19.73 9.97 10.73
C ALA A 136 20.12 8.50 10.89
N ASP A 137 20.35 8.05 12.12
CA ASP A 137 20.68 6.67 12.42
C ASP A 137 19.49 5.76 12.16
N CYS A 138 18.30 6.11 12.64
CA CYS A 138 17.06 5.38 12.37
C CYS A 138 16.78 5.25 10.87
N TYR A 139 16.89 6.35 10.10
CA TYR A 139 16.70 6.31 8.65
C TYR A 139 17.67 5.34 7.97
N ARG A 140 18.96 5.43 8.30
CA ARG A 140 20.01 4.63 7.66
C ARG A 140 19.96 3.15 8.05
N GLU A 141 19.62 2.87 9.30
CA GLU A 141 19.77 1.52 9.88
C GLU A 141 18.48 0.70 9.82
N ARG A 142 17.31 1.36 9.74
CA ARG A 142 16.02 0.67 9.92
C ARG A 142 15.02 0.88 8.80
N ILE A 143 15.06 2.02 8.12
CA ILE A 143 14.06 2.34 7.12
C ILE A 143 14.36 1.60 5.82
N THR A 144 13.39 0.84 5.36
CA THR A 144 13.48 0.01 4.16
C THR A 144 12.22 0.20 3.34
N LEU A 145 12.39 0.39 2.03
CA LEU A 145 11.25 0.51 1.12
C LEU A 145 10.48 -0.81 1.05
N MET A 146 9.17 -0.69 0.90
CA MET A 146 8.29 -1.80 0.56
C MET A 146 8.73 -2.38 -0.79
N PRO A 147 8.82 -3.72 -0.94
CA PRO A 147 9.12 -4.33 -2.22
C PRO A 147 8.18 -3.82 -3.32
N GLY A 148 8.77 -3.26 -4.39
CA GLY A 148 8.02 -2.70 -5.51
C GLY A 148 7.61 -1.22 -5.36
N ALA A 149 7.93 -0.54 -4.26
CA ALA A 149 7.62 0.88 -4.09
C ALA A 149 8.22 1.76 -5.21
N GLU A 150 9.51 1.59 -5.51
CA GLU A 150 10.18 2.31 -6.62
C GLU A 150 9.58 1.93 -7.98
N THR A 151 9.27 0.64 -8.19
CA THR A 151 8.65 0.18 -9.43
C THR A 151 7.26 0.80 -9.62
N LEU A 152 6.48 0.92 -8.55
CA LEU A 152 5.15 1.51 -8.55
C LEU A 152 5.21 2.98 -8.98
N THR A 153 6.02 3.79 -8.31
CA THR A 153 6.15 5.22 -8.59
C THR A 153 6.73 5.47 -9.99
N ALA A 154 7.78 4.75 -10.37
CA ALA A 154 8.40 4.86 -11.70
C ALA A 154 7.40 4.50 -12.81
N THR A 155 6.63 3.41 -12.64
CA THR A 155 5.60 2.99 -13.60
C THR A 155 4.50 4.03 -13.71
N MET A 156 4.02 4.56 -12.58
CA MET A 156 2.98 5.58 -12.55
C MET A 156 3.44 6.88 -13.21
N ALA A 157 4.65 7.35 -12.89
CA ALA A 157 5.26 8.53 -13.49
C ALA A 157 5.47 8.37 -15.01
N ALA A 158 5.96 7.21 -15.46
CA ALA A 158 6.13 6.91 -16.89
C ALA A 158 4.80 6.94 -17.67
N HIS A 159 3.66 6.72 -17.00
CA HIS A 159 2.31 6.84 -17.57
C HIS A 159 1.65 8.21 -17.34
N GLY A 160 2.43 9.19 -16.88
CA GLY A 160 2.02 10.58 -16.71
C GLY A 160 1.14 10.80 -15.49
N ALA A 161 1.32 10.01 -14.43
CA ALA A 161 0.74 10.28 -13.12
C ALA A 161 1.70 11.13 -12.27
N HIS A 162 1.16 12.11 -11.57
CA HIS A 162 1.86 12.78 -10.48
C HIS A 162 1.78 11.91 -9.23
N CYS A 163 2.87 11.78 -8.47
CA CYS A 163 2.96 10.91 -7.31
C CYS A 163 3.29 11.75 -6.08
N LEU A 164 2.39 11.76 -5.10
CA LEU A 164 2.49 12.48 -3.83
C LEU A 164 2.55 11.48 -2.68
N LEU A 165 3.56 11.61 -1.83
CA LEU A 165 3.63 10.89 -0.56
C LEU A 165 2.92 11.75 0.49
N VAL A 166 2.11 11.18 1.38
CA VAL A 166 1.47 11.92 2.46
C VAL A 166 1.67 11.11 3.72
N SER A 167 2.16 11.73 4.79
CA SER A 167 2.39 11.03 6.05
C SER A 167 2.05 11.93 7.23
N GLY A 168 1.51 11.32 8.29
CA GLY A 168 1.40 11.95 9.61
C GLY A 168 2.71 11.91 10.42
N GLY A 169 3.77 11.32 9.88
CA GLY A 169 5.08 11.22 10.49
C GLY A 169 5.90 12.51 10.41
N PHE A 170 7.23 12.37 10.45
CA PHE A 170 8.13 13.53 10.44
C PHE A 170 8.64 13.83 9.03
N THR A 171 8.59 15.11 8.62
CA THR A 171 9.12 15.60 7.33
C THR A 171 10.56 15.15 7.05
N TYR A 172 11.37 14.94 8.10
CA TYR A 172 12.72 14.39 7.97
C TYR A 172 12.74 13.04 7.22
N PHE A 173 11.82 12.12 7.55
CA PHE A 173 11.70 10.83 6.89
C PHE A 173 10.94 10.97 5.56
N THR A 174 9.79 11.65 5.57
CA THR A 174 8.91 11.72 4.39
C THR A 174 9.61 12.29 3.17
N SER A 175 10.40 13.37 3.33
CA SER A 175 11.21 13.93 2.23
C SER A 175 12.19 12.92 1.64
N ARG A 176 12.94 12.21 2.49
CA ARG A 176 13.96 11.24 2.05
C ARG A 176 13.36 9.98 1.48
N VAL A 177 12.23 9.51 2.02
CA VAL A 177 11.50 8.37 1.47
C VAL A 177 10.89 8.73 0.13
N ALA A 178 10.32 9.93 -0.02
CA ALA A 178 9.81 10.43 -1.29
C ALA A 178 10.92 10.47 -2.36
N ASP A 179 12.08 11.05 -2.02
CA ASP A 179 13.24 11.11 -2.92
C ASP A 179 13.71 9.71 -3.34
N THR A 180 13.95 8.81 -2.37
CA THR A 180 14.44 7.45 -2.65
C THR A 180 13.43 6.63 -3.43
N ALA A 181 12.14 6.73 -3.10
CA ALA A 181 11.09 5.98 -3.77
C ALA A 181 10.62 6.64 -5.08
N GLY A 182 11.09 7.82 -5.46
CA GLY A 182 10.74 8.48 -6.72
C GLY A 182 9.37 9.17 -6.74
N PHE A 183 8.89 9.66 -5.59
CA PHE A 183 7.74 10.56 -5.53
C PHE A 183 8.12 11.96 -6.01
N HIS A 184 7.14 12.73 -6.46
CA HIS A 184 7.34 14.10 -6.95
C HIS A 184 7.22 15.14 -5.83
N ASP A 185 6.46 14.84 -4.77
CA ASP A 185 6.19 15.74 -3.65
C ASP A 185 5.82 14.94 -2.38
N HIS A 186 5.76 15.61 -1.22
CA HIS A 186 5.49 15.01 0.10
C HIS A 186 4.76 15.92 1.12
#